data_AF-A0A944KLB8-F1
#
_entry.id   AF-A0A944KLB8-F1
#
_cell.length_a   1.000
_cell.length_b   1.000
_cell.length_c   1.000
_cell.angle_alpha   90.00
_cell.angle_beta   90.00
_cell.angle_gamma   90.00
#
_symmetry.space_group_name_H-M   'P 1'
#
loop_
_entity.id
_entity.type
_entity.pdbx_description
1 polymer ?
#
loop_
_entity_poly.entity_id
_entity_poly.type
_entity_poly.pdbx_seq_one_letter_code
_entity_poly.pdbx_strand_id
1 'polypeptide(L)'
;MTRRLRVLLAVLLTVVFVGAGSSAAWALWSTTGTVASSVSVGTVSASIGNTTAATTTFSSSVPTVTAPLTLSNPGTLGGTTSTSVAVTGGSSALAAAITVVAWPVASATACTTTTTTGAGAVSGTWASLPSLRSTLSPGAAAVWCVRSTPTSSAPASSTTTITLSLAVTTGSWTSTTVRSTFSMATAAAAPAATCTDHSGNYVDIAWPTSSRPADTWYAAYVNGTMVGDRQQSYYGRVTLAPSQIPATVASSGTITVVVKVLDSAGNPTSTVAGTTPVTLFTQNNGPAIRCGA
;
A
#
# COMPACT_ATOMS: atom_id res chain seq x y z
N MET A 1 32.24 103.83 35.89
CA MET A 1 32.97 102.55 36.07
C MET A 1 34.37 102.66 35.49
N THR A 2 35.40 102.54 36.33
CA THR A 2 36.81 102.68 35.92
C THR A 2 37.30 101.44 35.16
N ARG A 3 38.29 101.61 34.27
CA ARG A 3 38.83 100.57 33.38
C ARG A 3 39.26 99.30 34.12
N ARG A 4 39.70 99.43 35.38
CA ARG A 4 40.08 98.32 36.26
C ARG A 4 38.90 97.47 36.72
N LEU A 5 37.73 98.08 36.95
CA LEU A 5 36.51 97.35 37.33
C LEU A 5 35.98 96.50 36.17
N ARG A 6 36.12 96.98 34.93
CA ARG A 6 35.69 96.23 33.72
C ARG A 6 36.55 95.00 33.46
N VAL A 7 37.85 95.10 33.71
CA VAL A 7 38.78 93.96 33.56
C VAL A 7 38.51 92.90 34.64
N LEU A 8 38.29 93.34 35.89
CA LEU A 8 37.92 92.43 36.98
C LEU A 8 36.59 91.72 36.70
N LEU A 9 35.58 92.46 36.21
CA LEU A 9 34.29 91.88 35.86
C LEU A 9 34.40 90.89 34.69
N ALA A 10 35.21 91.20 33.68
CA ALA A 10 35.43 90.31 32.54
C ALA A 10 36.14 89.01 32.94
N VAL A 11 37.15 89.09 33.84
CA VAL A 11 37.86 87.92 34.36
C VAL A 11 36.94 87.09 35.27
N LEU A 12 36.11 87.73 36.08
CA LEU A 12 35.20 87.02 36.97
C LEU A 12 34.08 86.32 36.18
N LEU A 13 33.58 86.94 35.09
CA LEU A 13 32.62 86.33 34.17
C LEU A 13 33.22 85.14 33.40
N THR A 14 34.47 85.21 32.93
CA THR A 14 35.11 84.06 32.25
C THR A 14 35.39 82.92 33.22
N VAL A 15 35.81 83.19 34.45
CA VAL A 15 36.02 82.14 35.46
C VAL A 15 34.70 81.46 35.85
N VAL A 16 33.61 82.22 35.97
CA VAL A 16 32.28 81.66 36.24
C VAL A 16 31.75 80.85 35.05
N PHE A 17 31.94 81.30 33.81
CA PHE A 17 31.50 80.55 32.62
C PHE A 17 32.29 79.27 32.38
N VAL A 18 33.59 79.24 32.69
CA VAL A 18 34.43 78.04 32.54
C VAL A 18 34.28 77.09 33.73
N GLY A 19 34.04 77.61 34.94
CA GLY A 19 33.86 76.80 36.15
C GLY A 19 32.45 76.23 36.36
N ALA A 20 31.40 76.89 35.86
CA ALA A 20 30.01 76.41 35.93
C ALA A 20 29.61 75.52 34.74
N GLY A 21 30.55 75.20 33.84
CA GLY A 21 30.40 74.15 32.83
C GLY A 21 30.44 72.75 33.45
N SER A 22 29.56 72.48 34.42
CA SER A 22 29.33 71.17 34.98
C SER A 22 28.77 70.25 33.89
N SER A 23 29.66 69.39 33.38
CA SER A 23 29.40 67.96 33.15
C SER A 23 28.03 67.57 32.58
N ALA A 24 27.58 68.22 31.52
CA ALA A 24 26.70 67.61 30.54
C ALA A 24 27.40 67.68 29.19
N ALA A 25 28.53 66.96 29.08
CA ALA A 25 28.88 66.39 27.80
C ALA A 25 27.67 65.53 27.40
N TRP A 26 26.78 66.08 26.57
CA TRP A 26 25.87 65.30 25.75
C TRP A 26 26.75 64.58 24.72
N ALA A 27 27.61 63.70 25.21
CA ALA A 27 27.92 62.52 24.45
C ALA A 27 26.56 61.83 24.33
N LEU A 28 25.99 61.91 23.13
CA LEU A 28 25.13 60.86 22.62
C LEU A 28 26.02 59.61 22.61
N TRP A 29 26.27 59.01 23.78
CA TRP A 29 26.61 57.62 23.88
C TRP A 29 25.35 56.95 23.37
N SER A 30 25.30 56.72 22.07
CA SER A 30 24.31 55.84 21.46
C SER A 30 24.35 54.57 22.29
N THR A 31 23.35 54.38 23.14
CA THR A 31 23.12 53.15 23.89
C THR A 31 22.81 52.09 22.84
N THR A 32 23.86 51.49 22.27
CA THR A 32 23.72 50.33 21.41
C THR A 32 23.36 49.16 22.31
N GLY A 33 22.06 48.98 22.53
CA GLY A 33 21.54 47.72 23.04
C GLY A 33 21.74 46.66 21.97
N THR A 34 22.44 45.58 22.30
CA THR A 34 22.47 44.37 21.47
C THR A 34 21.07 43.77 21.47
N VAL A 35 20.26 44.11 20.47
CA VAL A 35 18.99 43.43 20.22
C VAL A 35 19.35 42.06 19.64
N ALA A 36 19.21 41.02 20.45
CA ALA A 36 19.30 39.65 19.96
C ALA A 36 18.16 39.42 18.96
N SER A 37 18.48 39.49 17.67
CA SER A 37 17.57 39.10 16.60
C SER A 37 17.91 37.67 16.22
N SER A 38 16.95 36.75 16.39
CA SER A 38 17.07 35.40 15.85
C SER A 38 16.23 35.31 14.58
N VAL A 39 16.82 34.73 13.54
CA VAL A 39 16.10 34.29 12.34
C VAL A 39 16.04 32.78 12.41
N SER A 40 14.84 32.22 12.56
CA SER A 40 14.63 30.78 12.42
C SER A 40 14.34 30.47 10.95
N VAL A 41 15.17 29.65 10.32
CA VAL A 41 14.94 29.18 8.96
C VAL A 41 13.97 28.00 9.01
N GLY A 42 12.81 28.15 8.38
CA GLY A 42 11.85 27.06 8.23
C GLY A 42 12.37 25.98 7.29
N THR A 43 12.12 24.71 7.62
CA THR A 43 12.46 23.56 6.78
C THR A 43 11.20 22.80 6.37
N VAL A 44 11.18 22.32 5.13
CA VAL A 44 10.16 21.41 4.62
C VAL A 44 10.85 20.10 4.31
N SER A 45 10.39 19.00 4.91
CA SER A 45 10.94 17.68 4.64
C SER A 45 9.84 16.64 4.57
N ALA A 46 10.16 15.49 3.99
CA ALA A 46 9.24 14.39 3.82
C ALA A 46 9.90 13.10 4.33
N SER A 47 9.11 12.17 4.86
CA SER A 47 9.55 10.79 5.03
C SER A 47 8.38 9.82 4.85
N ILE A 48 8.68 8.63 4.35
CA ILE A 48 7.73 7.54 4.13
C ILE A 48 8.13 6.36 5.01
N GLY A 49 7.17 5.81 5.76
CA GLY A 49 7.35 4.60 6.57
C GLY A 49 6.39 3.48 6.20
N ASN A 50 6.69 2.27 6.68
CA ASN A 50 5.85 1.06 6.61
C ASN A 50 5.54 0.50 5.20
N THR A 51 6.25 0.93 4.16
CA THR A 51 6.03 0.42 2.79
C THR A 51 6.30 -1.08 2.64
N THR A 52 7.23 -1.64 3.42
CA THR A 52 7.55 -3.07 3.36
C THR A 52 6.39 -3.97 3.80
N ALA A 53 5.44 -3.45 4.58
CA ALA A 53 4.22 -4.16 4.94
C ALA A 53 3.30 -4.41 3.73
N ALA A 54 3.49 -3.66 2.64
CA ALA A 54 2.77 -3.89 1.38
C ALA A 54 3.41 -5.00 0.52
N THR A 55 4.61 -5.48 0.87
CA THR A 55 5.25 -6.56 0.13
C THR A 55 4.50 -7.87 0.34
N THR A 56 4.03 -8.51 -0.74
CA THR A 56 3.24 -9.74 -0.63
C THR A 56 3.31 -10.61 -1.88
N THR A 57 2.96 -11.88 -1.73
CA THR A 57 2.65 -12.79 -2.83
C THR A 57 1.18 -13.19 -2.75
N PHE A 58 0.39 -12.69 -3.69
CA PHE A 58 -1.02 -13.02 -3.80
C PHE A 58 -1.22 -14.47 -4.23
N SER A 59 -2.19 -15.13 -3.59
CA SER A 59 -2.58 -16.51 -3.87
C SER A 59 -4.04 -16.71 -3.50
N SER A 60 -4.57 -17.91 -3.70
CA SER A 60 -5.94 -18.23 -3.25
C SER A 60 -6.11 -18.13 -1.72
N SER A 61 -5.05 -18.31 -0.93
CA SER A 61 -5.10 -18.12 0.53
C SER A 61 -4.80 -16.69 0.98
N VAL A 62 -4.18 -15.88 0.12
CA VAL A 62 -3.89 -14.46 0.35
C VAL A 62 -4.44 -13.64 -0.83
N PRO A 63 -5.77 -13.53 -0.98
CA PRO A 63 -6.39 -12.85 -2.12
C PRO A 63 -6.32 -11.32 -1.99
N THR A 64 -6.04 -10.81 -0.80
CA THR A 64 -5.89 -9.38 -0.53
C THR A 64 -4.80 -9.15 0.51
N VAL A 65 -4.11 -8.03 0.42
CA VAL A 65 -3.24 -7.52 1.47
C VAL A 65 -3.74 -6.16 1.93
N THR A 66 -3.70 -5.91 3.23
CA THR A 66 -4.00 -4.59 3.81
C THR A 66 -2.79 -4.16 4.63
N ALA A 67 -2.23 -2.99 4.33
CA ALA A 67 -0.98 -2.51 4.90
C ALA A 67 -1.03 -1.00 5.22
N PRO A 68 -0.45 -0.56 6.36
CA PRO A 68 -0.34 0.84 6.67
C PRO A 68 0.81 1.50 5.90
N LEU A 69 0.59 2.74 5.44
CA LEU A 69 1.60 3.65 4.92
C LEU A 69 1.63 4.90 5.80
N THR A 70 2.80 5.28 6.28
CA THR A 70 2.97 6.48 7.09
C THR A 70 3.65 7.57 6.28
N LEU A 71 2.96 8.71 6.12
CA LEU A 71 3.51 9.90 5.47
C LEU A 71 3.81 10.93 6.55
N SER A 72 5.06 11.37 6.66
CA SER A 72 5.48 12.28 7.72
C SER A 72 6.09 13.56 7.17
N ASN A 73 5.93 14.64 7.93
CA ASN A 73 6.60 15.92 7.72
C ASN A 73 7.56 16.19 8.90
N PRO A 74 8.82 15.74 8.84
CA PRO A 74 9.81 16.05 9.87
C PRO A 74 10.31 17.51 9.84
N GLY A 75 9.81 18.35 8.92
CA GLY A 75 10.18 19.76 8.82
C GLY A 75 9.62 20.62 9.95
N THR A 76 10.09 21.87 10.03
CA THR A 76 9.61 22.88 10.98
C THR A 76 8.45 23.71 10.47
N LEU A 77 8.08 23.57 9.19
CA LEU A 77 6.90 24.19 8.58
C LEU A 77 5.81 23.16 8.31
N GLY A 78 4.55 23.51 8.60
CA GLY A 78 3.40 22.69 8.22
C GLY A 78 3.20 22.70 6.70
N GLY A 79 2.67 21.63 6.13
CA GLY A 79 2.54 21.48 4.68
C GLY A 79 1.59 20.39 4.26
N THR A 80 1.43 20.22 2.95
CA THR A 80 0.59 19.17 2.35
C THR A 80 1.47 18.11 1.71
N THR A 81 1.28 16.85 2.10
CA THR A 81 1.89 15.69 1.45
C THR A 81 1.25 15.44 0.10
N SER A 82 2.05 14.98 -0.86
CA SER A 82 1.58 14.46 -2.14
C SER A 82 2.42 13.26 -2.53
N THR A 83 1.78 12.24 -3.07
CA THR A 83 2.45 11.02 -3.51
C THR A 83 2.31 10.79 -5.00
N SER A 84 3.30 10.14 -5.59
CA SER A 84 3.21 9.56 -6.92
C SER A 84 3.72 8.12 -6.90
N VAL A 85 3.14 7.30 -7.77
CA VAL A 85 3.49 5.89 -7.89
C VAL A 85 4.14 5.66 -9.25
N ALA A 86 5.21 4.86 -9.28
CA ALA A 86 5.83 4.38 -10.49
C ALA A 86 6.13 2.88 -10.39
N VAL A 87 5.93 2.16 -11.49
CA VAL A 87 6.41 0.78 -11.64
C VAL A 87 7.88 0.86 -12.04
N THR A 88 8.77 0.41 -11.16
CA THR A 88 10.22 0.54 -11.36
C THR A 88 10.91 -0.78 -11.70
N GLY A 89 10.17 -1.89 -11.71
CA GLY A 89 10.67 -3.18 -12.16
C GLY A 89 9.56 -4.23 -12.25
N GLY A 90 9.82 -5.31 -12.98
CA GLY A 90 8.89 -6.41 -13.14
C GLY A 90 7.71 -6.11 -14.08
N SER A 91 6.56 -6.72 -13.81
CA SER A 91 5.38 -6.72 -14.68
C SER A 91 4.49 -5.50 -14.48
N SER A 92 4.49 -4.58 -15.44
CA SER A 92 3.54 -3.45 -15.48
C SER A 92 2.09 -3.91 -15.62
N ALA A 93 1.86 -5.04 -16.32
CA ALA A 93 0.54 -5.66 -16.41
C ALA A 93 0.02 -6.10 -15.04
N LEU A 94 0.89 -6.67 -14.19
CA LEU A 94 0.53 -7.00 -12.81
C LEU A 94 0.20 -5.74 -12.00
N ALA A 95 1.01 -4.68 -12.10
CA ALA A 95 0.73 -3.43 -11.39
C ALA A 95 -0.61 -2.79 -11.80
N ALA A 96 -0.99 -2.89 -13.08
CA ALA A 96 -2.28 -2.43 -13.58
C ALA A 96 -3.43 -3.34 -13.15
N ALA A 97 -3.18 -4.63 -12.95
CA ALA A 97 -4.18 -5.61 -12.55
C ALA A 97 -4.42 -5.70 -11.04
N ILE A 98 -3.62 -5.01 -10.22
CA ILE A 98 -3.84 -4.90 -8.76
C ILE A 98 -4.64 -3.64 -8.48
N THR A 99 -5.89 -3.80 -8.05
CA THR A 99 -6.71 -2.69 -7.56
C THR A 99 -6.24 -2.27 -6.18
N VAL A 100 -6.32 -0.98 -5.92
CA VAL A 100 -5.86 -0.35 -4.69
C VAL A 100 -6.95 0.57 -4.19
N VAL A 101 -7.31 0.42 -2.92
CA VAL A 101 -8.14 1.37 -2.19
C VAL A 101 -7.31 1.84 -1.00
N ALA A 102 -7.13 3.16 -0.89
CA ALA A 102 -6.35 3.76 0.19
C ALA A 102 -7.20 4.80 0.93
N TRP A 103 -7.21 4.77 2.25
CA TRP A 103 -7.97 5.71 3.08
C TRP A 103 -7.21 6.10 4.35
N PRO A 104 -7.41 7.32 4.89
CA PRO A 104 -6.76 7.73 6.11
C PRO A 104 -7.29 6.95 7.32
N VAL A 105 -6.40 6.63 8.26
CA VAL A 105 -6.72 5.97 9.54
C VAL A 105 -5.98 6.67 10.69
N ALA A 106 -6.50 6.54 11.91
CA ALA A 106 -5.94 7.20 13.08
C ALA A 106 -4.53 6.69 13.47
N SER A 107 -4.23 5.43 13.18
CA SER A 107 -2.94 4.81 13.51
C SER A 107 -2.64 3.63 12.58
N ALA A 108 -1.39 3.17 12.54
CA ALA A 108 -1.00 1.98 11.80
C ALA A 108 -1.71 0.71 12.30
N THR A 109 -1.96 0.61 13.61
CA THR A 109 -2.70 -0.51 14.22
C THR A 109 -4.17 -0.54 13.84
N ALA A 110 -4.76 0.60 13.47
CA ALA A 110 -6.13 0.68 12.97
C ALA A 110 -6.25 0.23 11.51
N CYS A 111 -5.14 -0.03 10.81
CA CYS A 111 -5.16 -0.59 9.46
C CYS A 111 -5.17 -2.11 9.50
N THR A 112 -6.36 -2.70 9.59
CA THR A 112 -6.57 -4.15 9.59
C THR A 112 -7.36 -4.58 8.37
N THR A 113 -7.40 -5.89 8.11
CA THR A 113 -8.19 -6.48 7.03
C THR A 113 -9.70 -6.24 7.20
N THR A 114 -10.18 -6.03 8.43
CA THR A 114 -11.58 -5.78 8.75
C THR A 114 -11.94 -4.30 8.84
N THR A 115 -10.95 -3.40 8.84
CA THR A 115 -11.19 -1.95 8.84
C THR A 115 -12.00 -1.54 7.62
N THR A 116 -13.10 -0.84 7.85
CA THR A 116 -13.95 -0.31 6.78
C THR A 116 -13.27 0.86 6.10
N THR A 117 -13.49 0.97 4.79
CA THR A 117 -12.98 2.12 4.02
C THR A 117 -13.70 3.38 4.47
N GLY A 118 -12.93 4.35 4.97
CA GLY A 118 -13.45 5.61 5.52
C GLY A 118 -13.61 6.72 4.49
N ALA A 119 -14.02 7.90 4.95
CA ALA A 119 -14.05 9.11 4.15
C ALA A 119 -12.63 9.51 3.68
N GLY A 120 -12.54 10.20 2.54
CA GLY A 120 -11.26 10.59 1.95
C GLY A 120 -10.52 9.43 1.29
N ALA A 121 -11.19 8.31 1.05
CA ALA A 121 -10.64 7.19 0.31
C ALA A 121 -10.36 7.57 -1.15
N VAL A 122 -9.27 7.05 -1.68
CA VAL A 122 -8.93 7.09 -3.10
C VAL A 122 -8.81 5.67 -3.63
N SER A 123 -9.13 5.48 -4.90
CA SER A 123 -9.09 4.18 -5.56
C SER A 123 -8.37 4.28 -6.91
N GLY A 124 -7.67 3.22 -7.28
CA GLY A 124 -6.95 3.12 -8.53
C GLY A 124 -6.24 1.78 -8.66
N THR A 125 -5.11 1.77 -9.35
CA THR A 125 -4.23 0.60 -9.44
C THR A 125 -2.81 1.00 -9.06
N TRP A 126 -1.91 0.06 -8.80
CA TRP A 126 -0.52 0.42 -8.57
C TRP A 126 0.17 1.00 -9.83
N ALA A 127 -0.39 0.82 -11.02
CA ALA A 127 0.10 1.52 -12.22
C ALA A 127 -0.37 2.99 -12.30
N SER A 128 -1.48 3.34 -11.65
CA SER A 128 -2.07 4.68 -11.69
C SER A 128 -2.88 4.95 -10.42
N LEU A 129 -2.18 5.09 -9.29
CA LEU A 129 -2.82 5.40 -8.02
C LEU A 129 -2.93 6.93 -7.87
N PRO A 130 -4.12 7.49 -7.61
CA PRO A 130 -4.24 8.90 -7.27
C PRO A 130 -3.38 9.27 -6.06
N SER A 131 -2.86 10.50 -6.04
CA SER A 131 -2.01 10.99 -4.95
C SER A 131 -2.72 10.90 -3.60
N LEU A 132 -2.05 10.30 -2.62
CA LEU A 132 -2.43 10.37 -1.21
C LEU A 132 -2.06 11.76 -0.69
N ARG A 133 -3.03 12.52 -0.18
CA ARG A 133 -2.82 13.91 0.26
C ARG A 133 -3.24 14.10 1.71
N SER A 134 -2.35 14.65 2.52
CA SER A 134 -2.62 14.97 3.92
C SER A 134 -1.98 16.30 4.30
N THR A 135 -2.74 17.14 5.00
CA THR A 135 -2.18 18.36 5.61
C THR A 135 -1.56 17.96 6.96
N LEU A 136 -0.28 18.26 7.15
CA LEU A 136 0.49 17.90 8.33
C LEU A 136 1.08 19.15 8.98
N SER A 137 0.89 19.26 10.30
CA SER A 137 1.66 20.22 11.11
C SER A 137 3.15 19.84 11.15
N PRO A 138 4.04 20.75 11.59
CA PRO A 138 5.45 20.42 11.80
C PRO A 138 5.61 19.17 12.69
N GLY A 139 6.49 18.26 12.29
CA GLY A 139 6.77 17.01 13.02
C GLY A 139 5.65 15.96 13.01
N ALA A 140 4.51 16.21 12.35
CA ALA A 140 3.39 15.29 12.35
C ALA A 140 3.47 14.23 11.25
N ALA A 141 2.63 13.20 11.38
CA ALA A 141 2.45 12.13 10.41
C ALA A 141 0.97 11.81 10.19
N ALA A 142 0.63 11.38 8.99
CA ALA A 142 -0.65 10.78 8.65
C ALA A 142 -0.45 9.31 8.27
N VAL A 143 -1.39 8.46 8.68
CA VAL A 143 -1.38 7.05 8.32
C VAL A 143 -2.49 6.79 7.31
N TRP A 144 -2.13 6.15 6.21
CA TRP A 144 -3.03 5.66 5.17
C TRP A 144 -3.09 4.14 5.24
N CYS A 145 -4.28 3.59 5.34
CA CYS A 145 -4.49 2.17 5.17
C CYS A 145 -4.67 1.87 3.69
N VAL A 146 -3.88 0.94 3.15
CA VAL A 146 -3.91 0.57 1.75
C VAL A 146 -4.29 -0.88 1.61
N ARG A 147 -5.41 -1.14 0.94
CA ARG A 147 -5.87 -2.48 0.57
C ARG A 147 -5.57 -2.72 -0.90
N SER A 148 -4.82 -3.77 -1.18
CA SER A 148 -4.49 -4.21 -2.53
C SER A 148 -5.14 -5.57 -2.83
N THR A 149 -5.70 -5.70 -4.02
CA THR A 149 -6.40 -6.92 -4.47
C THR A 149 -6.11 -7.14 -5.96
N PRO A 150 -5.47 -8.24 -6.37
CA PRO A 150 -5.36 -8.60 -7.78
C PRO A 150 -6.75 -8.90 -8.35
N THR A 151 -6.98 -8.44 -9.58
CA THR A 151 -8.13 -8.83 -10.39
C THR A 151 -7.91 -10.20 -11.03
N SER A 152 -8.95 -10.78 -11.61
CA SER A 152 -8.85 -12.01 -12.41
C SER A 152 -7.95 -11.87 -13.65
N SER A 153 -7.65 -10.64 -14.08
CA SER A 153 -6.73 -10.36 -15.20
C SER A 153 -5.24 -10.34 -14.79
N ALA A 154 -4.94 -10.47 -13.50
CA ALA A 154 -3.56 -10.44 -13.01
C ALA A 154 -2.78 -11.64 -13.58
N PRO A 155 -1.62 -11.40 -14.24
CA PRO A 155 -0.81 -12.49 -14.76
C PRO A 155 -0.28 -13.33 -13.60
N ALA A 156 -0.28 -14.64 -13.74
CA ALA A 156 0.29 -15.56 -12.75
C ALA A 156 1.82 -15.56 -12.81
N SER A 157 2.47 -16.09 -11.77
CA SER A 157 3.94 -16.20 -11.68
C SER A 157 4.68 -14.89 -11.94
N SER A 158 4.05 -13.75 -11.64
CA SER A 158 4.55 -12.44 -12.01
C SER A 158 4.91 -11.64 -10.78
N THR A 159 5.95 -10.82 -10.87
CA THR A 159 6.37 -9.90 -9.81
C THR A 159 6.39 -8.49 -10.38
N THR A 160 5.96 -7.52 -9.60
CA THR A 160 6.09 -6.08 -9.88
C THR A 160 6.75 -5.38 -8.70
N THR A 161 7.60 -4.41 -8.99
CA THR A 161 8.22 -3.54 -7.99
C THR A 161 7.67 -2.13 -8.14
N ILE A 162 7.10 -1.62 -7.06
CA ILE A 162 6.46 -0.32 -7.01
C ILE A 162 7.34 0.63 -6.22
N THR A 163 7.56 1.84 -6.77
CA THR A 163 8.16 2.96 -6.07
C THR A 163 7.09 3.98 -5.73
N LEU A 164 6.93 4.26 -4.44
CA LEU A 164 6.13 5.37 -3.94
C LEU A 164 7.05 6.55 -3.67
N SER A 165 6.77 7.68 -4.32
CA SER A 165 7.46 8.94 -4.10
C SER A 165 6.58 9.88 -3.27
N LEU A 166 7.16 10.62 -2.33
CA LEU A 166 6.49 11.58 -1.46
C LEU A 166 7.22 12.92 -1.51
N ALA A 167 6.44 14.00 -1.61
CA ALA A 167 6.91 15.36 -1.37
C ALA A 167 5.93 16.09 -0.44
N VAL A 168 6.46 17.01 0.37
CA VAL A 168 5.68 17.95 1.18
C VAL A 168 5.80 19.34 0.57
N THR A 169 4.68 20.04 0.46
CA THR A 169 4.60 21.39 -0.12
C THR A 169 4.03 22.39 0.88
N THR A 170 4.63 23.58 0.94
CA THR A 170 4.18 24.69 1.79
C THR A 170 4.33 26.00 1.01
N GLY A 171 3.23 26.56 0.52
CA GLY A 171 3.28 27.70 -0.40
C GLY A 171 4.05 27.35 -1.67
N SER A 172 5.13 28.09 -1.98
CA SER A 172 6.03 27.81 -3.11
C SER A 172 7.17 26.83 -2.78
N TRP A 173 7.29 26.39 -1.53
CA TRP A 173 8.38 25.52 -1.09
C TRP A 173 7.99 24.06 -1.24
N THR A 174 8.90 23.25 -1.76
CA THR A 174 8.72 21.79 -1.92
C THR A 174 9.92 21.07 -1.32
N SER A 175 9.67 20.03 -0.52
CA SER A 175 10.74 19.19 0.00
C SER A 175 11.44 18.41 -1.11
N THR A 176 12.65 17.93 -0.84
CA THR A 176 13.23 16.82 -1.63
C THR A 176 12.25 15.65 -1.66
N THR A 177 12.11 15.01 -2.82
CA THR A 177 11.26 13.83 -2.97
C THR A 177 11.92 12.64 -2.28
N VAL A 178 11.22 12.04 -1.33
CA VAL A 178 11.61 10.77 -0.71
C VAL A 178 10.95 9.62 -1.46
N ARG A 179 11.69 8.52 -1.65
CA ARG A 179 11.21 7.35 -2.36
C ARG A 179 11.30 6.13 -1.47
N SER A 180 10.33 5.25 -1.61
CA SER A 180 10.36 3.94 -0.97
C SER A 180 9.78 2.88 -1.89
N THR A 181 10.31 1.67 -1.81
CA THR A 181 9.99 0.57 -2.72
C THR A 181 9.39 -0.62 -1.99
N PHE A 182 8.48 -1.33 -2.64
CA PHE A 182 7.97 -2.63 -2.20
C PHE A 182 7.63 -3.50 -3.42
N SER A 183 7.52 -4.82 -3.22
CA SER A 183 7.26 -5.76 -4.30
C SER A 183 5.96 -6.52 -4.09
N MET A 184 5.22 -6.73 -5.17
CA MET A 184 4.03 -7.55 -5.15
C MET A 184 4.17 -8.64 -6.20
N ALA A 185 3.84 -9.87 -5.82
CA ALA A 185 3.89 -11.00 -6.73
C ALA A 185 2.54 -11.72 -6.77
N THR A 186 2.30 -12.46 -7.85
CA THR A 186 1.27 -13.49 -7.93
C THR A 186 1.94 -14.85 -7.85
N ALA A 187 1.32 -15.76 -7.10
CA ALA A 187 1.74 -17.15 -7.06
C ALA A 187 1.70 -17.77 -8.46
N ALA A 188 2.38 -18.90 -8.61
CA ALA A 188 2.33 -19.65 -9.85
C ALA A 188 0.89 -20.02 -10.19
N ALA A 189 0.56 -20.00 -11.49
CA ALA A 189 -0.72 -20.51 -11.94
C ALA A 189 -0.84 -21.96 -11.47
N ALA A 190 -1.99 -22.31 -10.89
CA ALA A 190 -2.32 -23.71 -10.73
C ALA A 190 -2.25 -24.37 -12.12
N PRO A 191 -1.69 -25.59 -12.24
CA PRO A 191 -1.69 -26.29 -13.51
C PRO A 191 -3.11 -26.36 -14.08
N ALA A 192 -3.27 -26.16 -15.38
CA ALA A 192 -4.58 -26.30 -16.00
C ALA A 192 -4.95 -27.79 -16.04
N ALA A 193 -6.17 -28.12 -15.61
CA ALA A 193 -6.78 -29.41 -15.88
C ALA A 193 -7.64 -29.33 -17.15
N THR A 194 -7.60 -30.41 -17.94
CA THR A 194 -8.45 -30.59 -19.10
C THR A 194 -9.79 -31.13 -18.64
N CYS A 195 -10.88 -30.48 -19.05
CA CYS A 195 -12.23 -30.98 -18.85
C CYS A 195 -12.77 -31.53 -20.16
N THR A 196 -13.35 -32.74 -20.14
CA THR A 196 -14.06 -33.34 -21.27
C THR A 196 -15.52 -33.57 -20.91
N ASP A 197 -16.43 -33.05 -21.72
CA ASP A 197 -17.88 -33.14 -21.51
C ASP A 197 -18.44 -34.44 -22.09
N HIS A 198 -19.33 -35.11 -21.34
CA HIS A 198 -20.07 -36.29 -21.79
C HIS A 198 -21.58 -36.04 -21.82
N SER A 199 -21.97 -35.03 -22.61
CA SER A 199 -23.35 -34.66 -22.93
C SER A 199 -24.19 -34.27 -21.71
N GLY A 200 -23.59 -33.56 -20.75
CA GLY A 200 -24.31 -33.10 -19.56
C GLY A 200 -24.44 -34.12 -18.42
N ASN A 201 -24.05 -35.38 -18.63
CA ASN A 201 -24.21 -36.45 -17.62
C ASN A 201 -23.08 -36.47 -16.60
N TYR A 202 -21.85 -36.28 -17.06
CA TYR A 202 -20.64 -36.20 -16.26
C TYR A 202 -19.56 -35.49 -17.07
N VAL A 203 -18.50 -35.08 -16.39
CA VAL A 203 -17.28 -34.57 -17.02
C VAL A 203 -16.08 -35.40 -16.57
N ASP A 204 -15.11 -35.59 -17.46
CA ASP A 204 -13.80 -36.10 -17.09
C ASP A 204 -12.84 -34.93 -16.88
N ILE A 205 -12.28 -34.84 -15.69
CA ILE A 205 -11.27 -33.85 -15.33
C ILE A 205 -9.93 -34.57 -15.31
N ALA A 206 -9.15 -34.36 -16.35
CA ALA A 206 -7.78 -34.84 -16.47
C ALA A 206 -6.80 -33.76 -16.05
N TRP A 207 -5.74 -34.11 -15.36
CA TRP A 207 -4.69 -33.18 -14.98
C TRP A 207 -3.35 -33.65 -15.51
N PRO A 208 -2.36 -32.76 -15.64
CA PRO A 208 -1.00 -33.17 -15.87
C PRO A 208 -0.57 -34.10 -14.75
N THR A 209 -0.43 -35.39 -15.05
CA THR A 209 0.23 -36.34 -14.17
C THR A 209 1.69 -35.91 -14.15
N SER A 210 2.02 -35.04 -13.19
CA SER A 210 3.38 -34.58 -12.96
C SER A 210 4.36 -35.77 -12.88
N SER A 211 5.66 -35.52 -12.93
CA SER A 211 6.76 -36.50 -12.75
C SER A 211 6.77 -37.20 -11.38
N ARG A 212 5.63 -37.27 -10.71
CA ARG A 212 5.38 -37.87 -9.41
C ARG A 212 5.28 -39.39 -9.53
N PRO A 213 5.59 -40.11 -8.44
CA PRO A 213 5.40 -41.54 -8.35
C PRO A 213 3.97 -41.97 -8.71
N ALA A 214 3.84 -43.13 -9.38
CA ALA A 214 2.57 -43.64 -9.88
C ALA A 214 1.53 -43.94 -8.76
N ASP A 215 2.01 -44.16 -7.55
CA ASP A 215 1.25 -44.40 -6.31
C ASP A 215 0.75 -43.11 -5.62
N THR A 216 1.09 -41.93 -6.17
CA THR A 216 0.55 -40.66 -5.68
C THR A 216 -0.97 -40.62 -5.84
N TRP A 217 -1.67 -40.25 -4.76
CA TRP A 217 -3.13 -40.12 -4.75
C TRP A 217 -3.56 -38.67 -4.94
N TYR A 218 -4.72 -38.49 -5.58
CA TYR A 218 -5.34 -37.21 -5.87
C TYR A 218 -6.82 -37.23 -5.54
N ALA A 219 -7.40 -36.06 -5.28
CA ALA A 219 -8.85 -35.89 -5.24
C ALA A 219 -9.26 -34.52 -5.79
N ALA A 220 -10.47 -34.44 -6.34
CA ALA A 220 -11.07 -33.19 -6.76
C ALA A 220 -11.78 -32.51 -5.60
N TYR A 221 -11.74 -31.17 -5.59
CA TYR A 221 -12.36 -30.34 -4.58
C TYR A 221 -13.12 -29.18 -5.22
N VAL A 222 -14.29 -28.87 -4.66
CA VAL A 222 -15.05 -27.65 -4.94
C VAL A 222 -15.27 -26.94 -3.62
N ASN A 223 -14.89 -25.65 -3.54
CA ASN A 223 -14.95 -24.85 -2.31
C ASN A 223 -14.35 -25.55 -1.06
N GLY A 224 -13.29 -26.35 -1.25
CA GLY A 224 -12.64 -27.11 -0.17
C GLY A 224 -13.30 -28.44 0.20
N THR A 225 -14.47 -28.75 -0.33
CA THR A 225 -15.14 -30.04 -0.16
C THR A 225 -14.68 -31.03 -1.23
N MET A 226 -14.28 -32.23 -0.81
CA MET A 226 -13.91 -33.29 -1.75
C MET A 226 -15.14 -33.72 -2.56
N VAL A 227 -14.99 -33.82 -3.88
CA VAL A 227 -16.04 -34.27 -4.80
C VAL A 227 -15.51 -35.41 -5.66
N GLY A 228 -16.41 -36.30 -6.07
CA GLY A 228 -16.04 -37.50 -6.82
C GLY A 228 -15.12 -38.46 -6.05
N ASP A 229 -14.53 -39.39 -6.78
CA ASP A 229 -13.65 -40.41 -6.19
C ASP A 229 -12.18 -39.98 -6.16
N ARG A 230 -11.43 -40.57 -5.23
CA ARG A 230 -9.96 -40.42 -5.20
C ARG A 230 -9.33 -41.24 -6.33
N GLN A 231 -8.28 -40.71 -6.93
CA GLN A 231 -7.64 -41.32 -8.09
C GLN A 231 -6.13 -41.36 -7.92
N GLN A 232 -5.50 -42.43 -8.44
CA GLN A 232 -4.04 -42.56 -8.45
C GLN A 232 -3.44 -41.95 -9.71
N SER A 233 -2.15 -41.60 -9.63
CA SER A 233 -1.42 -40.91 -10.70
C SER A 233 -1.48 -41.63 -12.05
N TYR A 234 -1.53 -42.97 -12.08
CA TYR A 234 -1.55 -43.72 -13.34
C TYR A 234 -2.84 -43.54 -14.16
N TYR A 235 -3.95 -43.12 -13.54
CA TYR A 235 -5.18 -42.78 -14.28
C TYR A 235 -5.16 -41.34 -14.77
N GLY A 236 -4.64 -40.41 -13.96
CA GLY A 236 -4.51 -39.00 -14.33
C GLY A 236 -5.81 -38.25 -14.63
N ARG A 237 -6.95 -38.81 -14.21
CA ARG A 237 -8.27 -38.23 -14.43
C ARG A 237 -9.25 -38.65 -13.33
N VAL A 238 -10.26 -37.83 -13.10
CA VAL A 238 -11.44 -38.15 -12.29
C VAL A 238 -12.71 -37.87 -13.08
N THR A 239 -13.68 -38.77 -12.98
CA THR A 239 -15.02 -38.58 -13.53
C THR A 239 -15.88 -37.91 -12.47
N LEU A 240 -16.57 -36.83 -12.83
CA LEU A 240 -17.42 -36.06 -11.94
C LEU A 240 -18.82 -35.92 -12.52
N ALA A 241 -19.79 -36.51 -11.82
CA ALA A 241 -21.21 -36.37 -12.10
C ALA A 241 -21.86 -35.29 -11.22
N PRO A 242 -23.00 -34.70 -11.62
CA PRO A 242 -23.70 -33.68 -10.84
C PRO A 242 -24.04 -34.14 -9.42
N SER A 243 -24.42 -35.42 -9.25
CA SER A 243 -24.77 -36.03 -7.97
C SER A 243 -23.60 -36.13 -6.98
N GLN A 244 -22.37 -36.05 -7.46
CA GLN A 244 -21.15 -36.10 -6.63
C GLN A 244 -20.72 -34.73 -6.12
N ILE A 245 -21.41 -33.65 -6.54
CA ILE A 245 -21.20 -32.30 -6.02
C ILE A 245 -22.34 -32.01 -5.06
N PRO A 246 -22.07 -31.94 -3.74
CA PRO A 246 -23.11 -31.63 -2.77
C PRO A 246 -23.77 -30.27 -3.05
N ALA A 247 -25.10 -30.21 -3.00
CA ALA A 247 -25.84 -28.97 -3.22
C ALA A 247 -25.48 -27.85 -2.20
N THR A 248 -24.94 -28.23 -1.03
CA THR A 248 -24.40 -27.31 -0.02
C THR A 248 -23.13 -26.59 -0.48
N VAL A 249 -22.42 -27.15 -1.46
CA VAL A 249 -21.20 -26.60 -2.05
C VAL A 249 -21.53 -25.81 -3.31
N ALA A 250 -22.38 -26.38 -4.17
CA ALA A 250 -22.90 -25.73 -5.36
C ALA A 250 -24.15 -26.45 -5.89
N SER A 251 -25.15 -25.68 -6.31
CA SER A 251 -26.39 -26.22 -6.89
C SER A 251 -26.61 -25.83 -8.36
N SER A 252 -25.94 -24.77 -8.82
CA SER A 252 -26.00 -24.28 -10.21
C SER A 252 -24.87 -23.29 -10.50
N GLY A 253 -24.64 -23.00 -11.77
CA GLY A 253 -23.65 -22.02 -12.24
C GLY A 253 -22.25 -22.60 -12.42
N THR A 254 -21.34 -21.73 -12.86
CA THR A 254 -19.93 -22.06 -13.05
C THR A 254 -19.24 -22.19 -11.69
N ILE A 255 -18.55 -23.30 -11.49
CA ILE A 255 -17.73 -23.59 -10.33
C ILE A 255 -16.32 -24.00 -10.74
N THR A 256 -15.36 -23.76 -9.85
CA THR A 256 -13.97 -24.17 -10.06
C THR A 256 -13.71 -25.50 -9.37
N VAL A 257 -13.28 -26.50 -10.13
CA VAL A 257 -12.79 -27.77 -9.59
C VAL A 257 -11.27 -27.70 -9.47
N VAL A 258 -10.78 -28.04 -8.28
CA VAL A 258 -9.34 -28.07 -7.96
C VAL A 258 -8.94 -29.50 -7.62
N VAL A 259 -8.03 -30.09 -8.38
CA VAL A 259 -7.44 -31.39 -8.10
C VAL A 259 -6.21 -31.20 -7.22
N LYS A 260 -6.18 -31.83 -6.06
CA LYS A 260 -5.06 -31.76 -5.10
C LYS A 260 -4.41 -33.11 -4.90
N VAL A 261 -3.11 -33.08 -4.60
CA VAL A 261 -2.36 -34.25 -4.15
C VAL A 261 -2.76 -34.57 -2.71
N LEU A 262 -2.96 -35.85 -2.40
CA LEU A 262 -3.22 -36.36 -1.06
C LEU A 262 -1.93 -36.81 -0.37
N ASP A 263 -1.86 -36.66 0.95
CA ASP A 263 -0.82 -37.27 1.78
C ASP A 263 -1.07 -38.78 1.99
N SER A 264 -0.17 -39.45 2.72
CA SER A 264 -0.28 -40.88 3.04
C SER A 264 -1.48 -41.23 3.93
N ALA A 265 -2.07 -40.27 4.63
CA ALA A 265 -3.30 -40.41 5.39
C ALA A 265 -4.57 -40.10 4.57
N GLY A 266 -4.40 -39.70 3.30
CA GLY A 266 -5.49 -39.36 2.39
C GLY A 266 -6.05 -37.95 2.60
N ASN A 267 -5.32 -37.05 3.26
CA ASN A 267 -5.71 -35.65 3.42
C ASN A 267 -5.15 -34.79 2.26
N PRO A 268 -5.87 -33.74 1.84
CA PRO A 268 -5.37 -32.84 0.81
C PRO A 268 -4.14 -32.06 1.29
N THR A 269 -3.10 -32.09 0.47
CA THR A 269 -1.94 -31.21 0.63
C THR A 269 -2.21 -29.82 0.03
N SER A 270 -1.27 -28.89 0.20
CA SER A 270 -1.28 -27.60 -0.50
C SER A 270 -0.94 -27.69 -1.99
N THR A 271 -0.54 -28.87 -2.48
CA THR A 271 -0.15 -29.05 -3.88
C THR A 271 -1.38 -29.22 -4.78
N VAL A 272 -1.56 -28.30 -5.73
CA VAL A 272 -2.57 -28.38 -6.78
C VAL A 272 -1.99 -29.07 -8.01
N ALA A 273 -2.65 -30.14 -8.46
CA ALA A 273 -2.28 -30.90 -9.65
C ALA A 273 -3.00 -30.39 -10.91
N GLY A 274 -4.17 -29.77 -10.76
CA GLY A 274 -4.97 -29.29 -11.88
C GLY A 274 -6.14 -28.43 -11.42
N THR A 275 -6.49 -27.40 -12.18
CA THR A 275 -7.68 -26.56 -11.95
C THR A 275 -8.45 -26.39 -13.25
N THR A 276 -9.78 -26.51 -13.21
CA THR A 276 -10.63 -26.31 -14.38
C THR A 276 -12.04 -25.83 -13.98
N PRO A 277 -12.69 -24.94 -14.77
CA PRO A 277 -14.09 -24.58 -14.56
C PRO A 277 -15.04 -25.65 -15.10
N VAL A 278 -16.10 -25.92 -14.36
CA VAL A 278 -17.25 -26.74 -14.78
C VAL A 278 -18.53 -26.00 -14.44
N THR A 279 -19.58 -26.19 -15.24
CA THR A 279 -20.87 -25.53 -15.03
C THR A 279 -21.94 -26.54 -14.67
N LEU A 280 -22.61 -26.29 -13.53
CA LEU A 280 -23.79 -27.02 -13.10
C LEU A 280 -25.05 -26.33 -13.63
N PHE A 281 -25.97 -27.11 -14.17
CA PHE A 281 -27.23 -26.61 -14.70
C PHE A 281 -28.31 -27.68 -14.62
N THR A 282 -29.53 -27.34 -15.01
CA THR A 282 -30.65 -28.27 -15.04
C THR A 282 -31.03 -28.54 -16.48
N GLN A 283 -31.17 -29.81 -16.83
CA GLN A 283 -31.81 -30.26 -18.06
C GLN A 283 -33.22 -30.78 -17.75
N ASN A 284 -34.00 -31.05 -18.80
CA ASN A 284 -35.36 -31.60 -18.68
C ASN A 284 -35.43 -32.89 -17.82
N ASN A 285 -34.31 -33.62 -17.70
CA ASN A 285 -34.21 -34.89 -16.99
C ASN A 285 -33.51 -34.78 -15.62
N GLY A 286 -33.20 -33.58 -15.13
CA GLY A 286 -32.58 -33.36 -13.81
C GLY A 286 -31.27 -32.56 -13.85
N PRO A 287 -30.48 -32.60 -12.77
CA PRO A 287 -29.18 -31.93 -12.68
C PRO A 287 -28.19 -32.42 -13.74
N ALA A 288 -27.44 -31.50 -14.32
CA ALA A 288 -26.47 -31.73 -15.39
C ALA A 288 -25.17 -30.95 -15.14
N ILE A 289 -24.08 -31.40 -15.77
CA ILE A 289 -22.75 -30.81 -15.63
C ILE A 289 -22.04 -30.76 -17.00
N ARG A 290 -21.35 -29.65 -17.28
CA ARG A 290 -20.57 -29.45 -18.49
C ARG A 290 -19.24 -28.78 -18.21
N CYS A 291 -18.32 -28.85 -19.16
CA CYS A 291 -17.06 -28.13 -19.08
C CYS A 291 -17.23 -26.63 -19.36
N GLY A 292 -16.38 -25.80 -18.73
CA GLY A 292 -16.32 -24.37 -19.00
C GLY A 292 -17.23 -23.53 -18.10
N ALA A 293 -17.17 -22.21 -18.34
CA ALA A 293 -18.05 -21.20 -17.73
C ALA A 293 -19.33 -21.01 -18.54
#